data_AF-A0A2N5A4Z4-F1
#
_entry.id   AF-A0A2N5A4Z4-F1
#
_cell.length_a   1.000
_cell.length_b   1.000
_cell.length_c   1.000
_cell.angle_alpha   90.00
_cell.angle_beta   90.00
_cell.angle_gamma   90.00
#
_symmetry.space_group_name_H-M   'P 1'
#
loop_
_entity.id
_entity.type
_entity.pdbx_description
1 polymer ?
#
loop_
_entity_poly.entity_id
_entity_poly.type
_entity_poly.pdbx_seq_one_letter_code
_entity_poly.pdbx_strand_id
1 'polypeptide(L)'
;MKNTVIALLALLASAGSLAATPWQKISQPIGGSAQSIGAFSNGCIVGAEALPLSATGYQVMRTDQRRYFGHPDLVQFIQRLSNQVHNKGMGTVLIGDMGMPAGGRFNGGHASHQTGLDVDIFLQLPQTRWTSSQLLKPQALD
;
A
#
# COMPACT_ATOMS: atom_id res chain seq x y z
N MET A 1 -11.98 -29.64 35.99
CA MET A 1 -13.07 -29.21 35.08
C MET A 1 -13.22 -27.70 35.04
N LYS A 2 -13.39 -27.01 36.19
CA LYS A 2 -13.54 -25.54 36.24
C LYS A 2 -12.36 -24.76 35.64
N ASN A 3 -11.12 -25.16 35.95
CA ASN A 3 -9.91 -24.49 35.44
C ASN A 3 -9.71 -24.72 33.94
N THR A 4 -10.08 -25.90 33.43
CA THR A 4 -10.04 -26.24 32.00
C THR A 4 -11.06 -25.41 31.21
N VAL A 5 -12.25 -25.20 31.77
CA VAL A 5 -13.28 -24.33 31.17
C VAL A 5 -12.84 -22.87 31.14
N ILE A 6 -12.21 -22.37 32.21
CA ILE A 6 -11.67 -20.99 32.26
C ILE A 6 -10.55 -20.81 31.23
N ALA A 7 -9.64 -21.78 31.10
CA ALA A 7 -8.56 -21.73 30.11
C ALA A 7 -9.09 -21.75 28.67
N LEU A 8 -10.11 -22.57 28.38
CA LEU A 8 -10.76 -22.60 27.06
C LEU A 8 -11.49 -21.29 26.74
N LEU A 9 -12.22 -20.71 27.70
CA LEU A 9 -12.88 -19.40 27.54
C LEU A 9 -11.87 -18.28 27.30
N ALA A 10 -10.73 -18.28 27.99
CA ALA A 10 -9.65 -17.33 27.77
C ALA A 10 -9.02 -17.47 26.37
N LEU A 11 -8.86 -18.71 25.88
CA LEU A 11 -8.33 -19.00 24.55
C LEU A 11 -9.28 -18.55 23.44
N LEU A 12 -10.59 -18.77 23.62
CA LEU A 12 -11.64 -18.30 22.70
C LEU A 12 -11.75 -16.76 22.70
N ALA A 13 -11.56 -16.10 23.84
CA ALA A 13 -11.56 -14.64 23.94
C ALA A 13 -10.31 -13.96 23.34
N SER A 14 -9.22 -14.72 23.15
CA SER A 14 -7.97 -14.24 22.53
C SER A 14 -7.82 -14.63 21.06
N ALA A 15 -8.82 -15.29 20.46
CA ALA A 15 -8.94 -15.41 19.02
C ALA A 15 -9.21 -14.01 18.43
N GLY A 16 -8.15 -13.28 18.08
CA GLY A 16 -8.25 -12.03 17.36
C GLY A 16 -9.11 -12.22 16.11
N SER A 17 -10.11 -11.35 15.94
CA SER A 17 -11.00 -11.42 14.77
C SER A 17 -10.17 -11.31 13.49
N LEU A 18 -10.16 -12.37 12.68
CA LEU A 18 -9.60 -12.36 11.32
C LEU A 18 -10.45 -11.51 10.35
N ALA A 19 -11.50 -10.85 10.84
CA ALA A 19 -12.37 -10.03 10.03
C ALA A 19 -11.62 -8.78 9.55
N ALA A 20 -11.84 -8.44 8.28
CA ALA A 20 -11.32 -7.21 7.72
C ALA A 20 -11.80 -5.99 8.53
N THR A 21 -10.86 -5.13 8.92
CA THR A 21 -11.12 -3.84 9.57
C THR A 21 -11.82 -2.89 8.57
N PRO A 22 -12.46 -1.81 9.04
CA PRO A 22 -13.04 -0.80 8.15
C PRO A 22 -12.02 -0.23 7.14
N TRP A 23 -10.76 -0.07 7.55
CA TRP A 23 -9.65 0.38 6.69
C TRP A 23 -9.41 -0.54 5.49
N GLN A 24 -9.63 -1.84 5.67
CA GLN A 24 -9.41 -2.85 4.62
C GLN A 24 -10.65 -3.02 3.71
N LYS A 25 -11.81 -2.55 4.19
CA LYS A 25 -13.08 -2.61 3.44
C LYS A 25 -13.31 -1.37 2.59
N ILE A 26 -12.86 -0.20 3.04
CA ILE A 26 -13.07 1.04 2.29
C ILE A 26 -12.43 0.94 0.90
N SER A 27 -13.16 1.39 -0.10
CA SER A 27 -12.79 1.24 -1.52
C SER A 27 -12.40 2.54 -2.20
N GLN A 28 -12.74 3.68 -1.59
CA GLN A 28 -12.53 5.02 -2.14
C GLN A 28 -11.93 5.93 -1.07
N PRO A 29 -11.13 6.93 -1.46
CA PRO A 29 -10.63 7.92 -0.53
C PRO A 29 -11.75 8.66 0.21
N ILE A 30 -11.47 9.04 1.45
CA ILE A 30 -12.36 9.92 2.22
C ILE A 30 -12.19 11.34 1.67
N GLY A 31 -13.29 11.96 1.23
CA GLY A 31 -13.29 13.34 0.77
C GLY A 31 -12.89 14.33 1.86
N GLY A 32 -12.15 15.37 1.48
CA GLY A 32 -11.61 16.38 2.39
C GLY A 32 -10.24 16.85 1.93
N SER A 33 -9.64 17.78 2.68
CA SER A 33 -8.24 18.16 2.46
C SER A 33 -7.32 16.98 2.77
N ALA A 34 -6.26 16.83 1.99
CA ALA A 34 -5.21 15.84 2.25
C ALA A 34 -4.60 16.07 3.63
N GLN A 35 -4.69 15.08 4.52
CA GLN A 35 -4.16 15.12 5.88
C GLN A 35 -3.67 13.74 6.29
N SER A 36 -2.35 13.62 6.48
CA SER A 36 -1.73 12.46 7.13
C SER A 36 -1.89 12.58 8.65
N ILE A 37 -2.55 11.62 9.28
CA ILE A 37 -2.96 11.71 10.68
C ILE A 37 -2.29 10.58 11.49
N GLY A 38 -1.58 10.96 12.55
CA GLY A 38 -0.87 10.02 13.41
C GLY A 38 0.54 9.69 12.93
N ALA A 39 1.06 8.53 13.33
CA ALA A 39 2.39 8.05 12.97
C ALA A 39 2.32 7.02 11.83
N PHE A 40 3.45 6.78 11.14
CA PHE A 40 3.55 5.86 10.00
C PHE A 40 2.91 4.47 10.26
N SER A 41 3.06 3.95 11.48
CA SER A 41 2.57 2.63 11.90
C SER A 41 1.38 2.66 12.85
N ASN A 42 0.74 3.82 13.04
CA ASN A 42 -0.49 3.97 13.80
C ASN A 42 -1.19 5.27 13.39
N GLY A 43 -1.87 5.23 12.25
CA GLY A 43 -2.43 6.43 11.65
C GLY A 43 -3.44 6.15 10.53
N CYS A 44 -3.88 7.22 9.88
CA CYS A 44 -4.75 7.18 8.72
C CYS A 44 -4.47 8.38 7.79
N ILE A 45 -5.20 8.45 6.69
CA ILE A 45 -5.19 9.61 5.80
C ILE A 45 -6.62 9.97 5.36
N VAL A 46 -6.92 11.27 5.39
CA VAL A 46 -8.08 11.88 4.72
C VAL A 46 -7.61 12.57 3.45
N GLY A 47 -8.44 12.63 2.41
CA GLY A 47 -8.09 13.31 1.15
C GLY A 47 -6.94 12.63 0.42
N ALA A 48 -6.81 11.30 0.51
CA ALA A 48 -5.79 10.56 -0.20
C ALA A 48 -6.01 10.62 -1.72
N GLU A 49 -4.92 10.69 -2.47
CA GLU A 49 -4.93 10.62 -3.93
C GLU A 49 -4.50 9.24 -4.41
N ALA A 50 -5.11 8.78 -5.50
CA ALA A 50 -4.66 7.60 -6.21
C ALA A 50 -3.48 7.95 -7.11
N LEU A 51 -2.42 7.16 -7.06
CA LEU A 51 -1.35 7.24 -8.06
C LEU A 51 -1.93 6.86 -9.44
N PRO A 52 -1.71 7.66 -10.50
CA PRO A 52 -2.18 7.31 -11.84
C PRO A 52 -1.63 5.96 -12.29
N LEU A 53 -2.50 5.04 -12.71
CA LEU A 53 -2.07 3.70 -13.15
C LEU A 53 -1.41 3.69 -14.53
N SER A 54 -1.66 4.73 -15.33
CA SER A 54 -1.00 4.94 -16.61
C SER A 54 -0.01 6.09 -16.50
N ALA A 55 1.29 5.77 -16.63
CA ALA A 55 2.37 6.74 -16.63
C ALA A 55 3.55 6.24 -17.44
N THR A 56 4.31 7.18 -18.02
CA THR A 56 5.51 6.86 -18.81
C THR A 56 6.64 6.33 -17.93
N GLY A 57 6.96 7.01 -16.82
CA GLY A 57 8.14 6.72 -16.00
C GLY A 57 8.01 5.53 -15.05
N TYR A 58 6.79 5.03 -14.80
CA TYR A 58 6.56 3.93 -13.86
C TYR A 58 5.42 2.99 -14.27
N GLN A 59 5.35 1.85 -13.60
CA GLN A 59 4.22 0.92 -13.58
C GLN A 59 3.88 0.54 -12.13
N VAL A 60 2.60 0.31 -11.87
CA VAL A 60 2.10 -0.05 -10.53
C VAL A 60 1.85 -1.55 -10.49
N MET A 61 2.42 -2.22 -9.49
CA MET A 61 2.24 -3.65 -9.25
C MET A 61 1.02 -3.91 -8.36
N ARG A 62 0.48 -5.12 -8.41
CA ARG A 62 -0.54 -5.63 -7.48
C ARG A 62 -1.73 -4.68 -7.28
N THR A 63 -2.20 -4.07 -8.37
CA THR A 63 -3.30 -3.08 -8.34
C THR A 63 -4.62 -3.67 -7.84
N ASP A 64 -4.78 -4.99 -7.89
CA ASP A 64 -5.89 -5.73 -7.30
C ASP A 64 -6.00 -5.53 -5.78
N GLN A 65 -4.86 -5.27 -5.10
CA GLN A 65 -4.83 -5.02 -3.65
C GLN A 65 -5.33 -3.63 -3.26
N ARG A 66 -5.45 -2.70 -4.23
CA ARG A 66 -5.87 -1.31 -3.99
C ARG A 66 -5.02 -0.58 -2.95
N ARG A 67 -3.71 -0.78 -3.03
CA ARG A 67 -2.70 -0.14 -2.16
C ARG A 67 -1.89 0.94 -2.89
N TYR A 68 -2.51 1.69 -3.81
CA TYR A 68 -1.85 2.73 -4.62
C TYR A 68 -2.35 4.14 -4.25
N PHE A 69 -2.78 4.34 -3.00
CA PHE A 69 -3.28 5.61 -2.49
C PHE A 69 -2.28 6.23 -1.53
N GLY A 70 -2.23 7.55 -1.46
CA GLY A 70 -1.35 8.24 -0.51
C GLY A 70 -1.58 9.75 -0.46
N HIS A 71 -0.71 10.43 0.27
CA HIS A 71 -0.69 11.89 0.31
C HIS A 71 -0.28 12.45 -1.06
N PRO A 72 -0.79 13.62 -1.48
CA PRO A 72 -0.39 14.25 -2.75
C PRO A 72 1.14 14.39 -2.89
N ASP A 73 1.85 14.69 -1.79
CA ASP A 73 3.32 14.77 -1.80
C ASP A 73 4.00 13.44 -2.14
N LEU A 74 3.42 12.31 -1.69
CA LEU A 74 3.91 10.98 -2.03
C LEU A 74 3.70 10.69 -3.53
N VAL A 75 2.54 11.04 -4.06
CA VAL A 75 2.23 10.93 -5.50
C VAL A 75 3.23 11.76 -6.33
N GLN A 76 3.47 13.02 -5.93
CA GLN A 76 4.42 13.91 -6.59
C GLN A 76 5.87 13.41 -6.47
N PHE A 77 6.24 12.83 -5.33
CA PHE A 77 7.53 12.19 -5.14
C PHE A 77 7.74 11.06 -6.15
N ILE A 78 6.78 10.15 -6.28
CA ILE A 78 6.84 9.02 -7.21
C ILE A 78 6.96 9.52 -8.65
N GLN A 79 6.14 10.50 -9.05
CA GLN A 79 6.19 11.10 -10.39
C GLN A 79 7.56 11.77 -10.66
N ARG A 80 8.07 12.55 -9.72
CA ARG A 80 9.38 13.22 -9.85
C ARG A 80 10.53 12.22 -9.93
N LEU A 81 10.52 11.18 -9.10
CA LEU A 81 11.56 10.15 -9.09
C LEU A 81 11.54 9.36 -10.40
N SER A 82 10.38 8.83 -10.77
CA SER A 82 10.21 8.00 -11.97
C SER A 82 10.53 8.74 -13.26
N ASN A 83 10.15 10.01 -13.37
CA ASN A 83 10.52 10.84 -14.51
C ASN A 83 12.03 11.06 -14.59
N GLN A 84 12.73 11.26 -13.47
CA GLN A 84 14.19 11.38 -13.48
C GLN A 84 14.88 10.07 -13.90
N VAL A 85 14.41 8.93 -13.40
CA VAL A 85 14.93 7.60 -13.76
C VAL A 85 14.72 7.35 -15.26
N HIS A 86 13.52 7.63 -15.76
CA HIS A 86 13.17 7.48 -17.17
C HIS A 86 14.02 8.39 -18.07
N ASN A 87 14.14 9.67 -17.72
CA ASN A 87 14.91 10.64 -18.51
C ASN A 87 16.41 10.35 -18.53
N LYS A 88 16.92 9.59 -17.56
CA LYS A 88 18.29 9.07 -17.54
C LYS A 88 18.48 7.78 -18.35
N GLY A 89 17.42 7.27 -18.98
CA GLY A 89 17.47 6.02 -19.75
C GLY A 89 17.69 4.79 -18.90
N MET A 90 17.41 4.85 -17.59
CA MET A 90 17.70 3.74 -16.67
C MET A 90 16.63 2.64 -16.71
N GLY A 91 15.46 2.91 -17.29
CA GLY A 91 14.33 1.98 -17.39
C GLY A 91 13.05 2.54 -16.79
N THR A 92 12.12 1.64 -16.45
CA THR A 92 10.82 1.98 -15.84
C THR A 92 10.82 1.65 -14.35
N VAL A 93 10.35 2.57 -13.49
CA VAL A 93 10.22 2.28 -12.05
C VAL A 93 9.01 1.38 -11.78
N LEU A 94 9.15 0.39 -10.90
CA LEU A 94 8.06 -0.47 -10.46
C LEU A 94 7.63 -0.09 -9.05
N ILE A 95 6.38 0.35 -8.90
CA ILE A 95 5.79 0.80 -7.64
C ILE A 95 5.03 -0.34 -6.99
N GLY A 96 5.36 -0.63 -5.74
CA GLY A 96 4.68 -1.60 -4.89
C GLY A 96 3.60 -0.95 -4.03
N ASP A 97 3.51 -1.37 -2.76
CA ASP A 97 2.51 -0.86 -1.84
C ASP A 97 2.80 0.61 -1.47
N MET A 98 1.82 1.48 -1.67
CA MET A 98 1.65 2.76 -0.99
C MET A 98 0.72 2.52 0.21
N GLY A 99 -0.41 3.22 0.33
CA GLY A 99 -1.45 2.96 1.33
C GLY A 99 -2.79 2.51 0.73
N MET A 100 -3.69 2.05 1.60
CA MET A 100 -5.12 1.85 1.30
C MET A 100 -5.85 3.20 1.15
N PRO A 101 -7.10 3.25 0.64
CA PRO A 101 -7.77 4.51 0.29
C PRO A 101 -7.89 5.54 1.43
N ALA A 102 -7.93 5.09 2.69
CA ALA A 102 -7.90 5.96 3.88
C ALA A 102 -6.71 5.65 4.80
N GLY A 103 -5.68 4.98 4.27
CA GLY A 103 -4.55 4.50 5.05
C GLY A 103 -4.97 3.40 6.02
N GLY A 104 -4.48 3.46 7.26
CA GLY A 104 -4.74 2.46 8.28
C GLY A 104 -3.95 1.16 8.09
N ARG A 105 -4.02 0.29 9.11
CA ARG A 105 -3.18 -0.91 9.18
C ARG A 105 -3.57 -1.98 8.14
N PHE A 106 -2.58 -2.47 7.40
CA PHE A 106 -2.74 -3.62 6.51
C PHE A 106 -3.08 -4.92 7.24
N ASN A 107 -3.75 -5.83 6.52
CA ASN A 107 -3.94 -7.21 6.95
C ASN A 107 -2.78 -8.08 6.44
N GLY A 108 -1.61 -7.95 7.06
CA GLY A 108 -0.36 -8.60 6.65
C GLY A 108 0.50 -7.76 5.69
N GLY A 109 1.81 -7.98 5.75
CA GLY A 109 2.83 -7.17 5.08
C GLY A 109 3.49 -6.18 6.04
N HIS A 110 3.78 -4.97 5.55
CA HIS A 110 4.44 -3.91 6.31
C HIS A 110 3.60 -3.43 7.50
N ALA A 111 4.29 -3.03 8.59
CA ALA A 111 3.64 -2.47 9.79
C ALA A 111 3.25 -1.00 9.63
N SER A 112 3.96 -0.25 8.75
CA SER A 112 3.71 1.16 8.41
C SER A 112 2.69 1.29 7.26
N HIS A 113 2.85 2.27 6.36
CA HIS A 113 1.96 2.56 5.22
C HIS A 113 0.58 3.09 5.61
N GLN A 114 0.41 3.53 6.86
CA GLN A 114 -0.90 3.88 7.37
C GLN A 114 -1.29 5.34 7.11
N THR A 115 -0.33 6.21 6.83
CA THR A 115 -0.55 7.68 6.73
C THR A 115 -0.39 8.23 5.33
N GLY A 116 -0.22 7.37 4.32
CA GLY A 116 -0.04 7.78 2.93
C GLY A 116 1.31 8.43 2.63
N LEU A 117 2.35 8.13 3.41
CA LEU A 117 3.69 8.72 3.28
C LEU A 117 4.79 7.67 3.03
N ASP A 118 4.43 6.39 2.96
CA ASP A 118 5.34 5.29 2.67
C ASP A 118 5.05 4.72 1.27
N VAL A 119 6.10 4.30 0.56
CA VAL A 119 5.99 3.59 -0.72
C VAL A 119 7.10 2.56 -0.86
N ASP A 120 6.73 1.35 -1.28
CA ASP A 120 7.68 0.34 -1.71
C ASP A 120 8.04 0.52 -3.18
N ILE A 121 9.35 0.48 -3.48
CA ILE A 121 9.86 0.54 -4.85
C ILE A 121 10.66 -0.72 -5.11
N PHE A 122 10.29 -1.44 -6.19
CA PHE A 122 11.00 -2.64 -6.57
C PHE A 122 12.39 -2.29 -7.12
N LEU A 123 13.42 -3.00 -6.67
CA LEU A 123 14.80 -2.78 -7.11
C LEU A 123 15.10 -3.46 -8.47
N GLN A 124 14.16 -3.36 -9.40
CA GLN A 124 14.34 -3.71 -10.81
C GLN A 124 13.89 -2.54 -11.67
N LEU A 125 14.64 -2.26 -12.75
CA LEU A 125 14.31 -1.24 -13.74
C LEU A 125 14.17 -1.89 -15.12
N PRO A 126 12.99 -2.44 -15.47
CA PRO A 126 12.77 -3.06 -16.75
C PRO A 126 13.00 -2.07 -17.89
N GLN A 127 13.78 -2.47 -18.89
CA GLN A 127 13.98 -1.72 -20.13
C GLN A 127 12.74 -1.81 -21.04
N THR A 128 12.01 -2.92 -20.92
CA THR A 128 10.71 -3.12 -21.56
C THR A 128 9.63 -3.13 -20.49
N ARG A 129 8.54 -2.40 -20.72
CA ARG A 129 7.39 -2.36 -19.79
C ARG A 129 6.84 -3.76 -19.56
N TRP A 130 6.52 -4.07 -18.31
CA TRP A 130 5.89 -5.32 -17.91
C TRP A 130 4.45 -5.41 -18.40
N THR A 131 4.01 -6.62 -18.68
CA THR A 131 2.60 -6.94 -18.95
C THR A 131 1.76 -6.85 -17.69
N SER A 132 0.44 -6.72 -17.83
CA SER A 132 -0.48 -6.70 -16.68
C SER A 132 -0.38 -7.96 -15.81
N SER A 133 -0.10 -9.12 -16.40
CA SER A 133 0.09 -10.38 -15.65
C SER A 133 1.33 -10.33 -14.76
N GLN A 134 2.45 -9.82 -15.30
CA GLN A 134 3.69 -9.63 -14.53
C GLN A 134 3.51 -8.59 -13.41
N LEU A 135 2.78 -7.51 -13.66
CA LEU A 135 2.48 -6.52 -12.61
C LEU A 135 1.57 -7.09 -11.52
N LEU A 136 0.60 -7.94 -11.87
CA LEU A 136 -0.31 -8.57 -10.92
C LEU A 136 0.41 -9.61 -10.05
N LYS A 137 1.36 -10.34 -10.64
CA LYS A 137 2.15 -11.38 -9.97
C LYS A 137 3.65 -11.09 -10.16
N PRO A 138 4.18 -10.05 -9.50
CA PRO A 138 5.57 -9.66 -9.68
C PRO A 138 6.47 -10.76 -9.11
N GLN A 139 7.46 -11.17 -9.91
CA GLN A 139 8.50 -12.10 -9.48
C GLN A 139 9.61 -11.31 -8.79
N ALA A 140 9.90 -11.65 -7.53
CA ALA A 140 11.04 -11.11 -6.81
C ALA A 140 12.35 -11.52 -7.51
N LEU A 141 13.35 -10.65 -7.43
CA LEU A 141 14.70 -11.01 -7.81
C LEU A 141 15.33 -11.74 -6.61
N ASP A 142 15.51 -13.04 -6.76
CA ASP A 142 16.20 -13.94 -5.83
C ASP A 142 17.62 -14.29 -6.30
#